data_AF-A0A9J7KW00-F1
#
_entry.id   AF-A0A9J7KW00-F1
#
_cell.length_a   1.000
_cell.length_b   1.000
_cell.length_c   1.000
_cell.angle_alpha   90.00
_cell.angle_beta   90.00
_cell.angle_gamma   90.00
#
_symmetry.space_group_name_H-M   'P 1'
#
loop_
_entity.id
_entity.type
_entity.pdbx_description
1 polymer ?
#
loop_
_entity_poly.entity_id
_entity_poly.type
_entity_poly.pdbx_seq_one_letter_code
_entity_poly.pdbx_strand_id
1 'polypeptide(L)'
;MSRGKFPRGGGSDVIEIDNLRCRTEIGISQHEIGKKQEVVISIRLGCDVGKAGKSDDVRDSVNYSDVSKDVINYAESTSFNLVEKLATDVARICIALYKVPWVQVRVHKPKAVRFSDSVGVLIERTSEDFSDSVVYLSLGSNIEPRKNLRDAIAFLKTKALVLKVSSSFLTPPQLQTNQPDIVNMAAQILTEMTPTQLKTFISEIEEELLRVRDPNNKHGPRTVDLDISLWGSEVLEYSIAGTEEGTNHSPPNGNKKKKVPDPDVLRFAHVAVPLAEISPHLKHPTNGSTLASIARDITGREDYINTFPIVDLFR
;
A
#
# COMPACT_ATOMS: atom_id res chain seq x y z
N MET A 1 -18.89 29.63 -6.28
CA MET A 1 -18.70 28.90 -7.55
C MET A 1 -17.33 29.25 -8.13
N SER A 2 -16.27 28.64 -7.60
CA SER A 2 -14.92 28.72 -8.14
C SER A 2 -14.76 27.57 -9.14
N ARG A 3 -14.77 27.88 -10.45
CA ARG A 3 -14.36 26.89 -11.46
C ARG A 3 -12.89 26.61 -11.23
N GLY A 4 -12.55 25.36 -10.90
CA GLY A 4 -11.18 24.87 -10.85
C GLY A 4 -10.46 25.29 -12.13
N LYS A 5 -9.64 26.33 -12.02
CA LYS A 5 -8.79 26.76 -13.12
C LYS A 5 -7.67 25.73 -13.15
N PHE A 6 -7.45 25.08 -14.30
CA PHE A 6 -6.11 24.67 -14.74
C PHE A 6 -5.08 25.67 -14.19
N PRO A 7 -3.90 25.24 -13.72
CA PRO A 7 -2.86 26.18 -13.31
C PRO A 7 -2.62 27.14 -14.48
N ARG A 8 -3.20 28.35 -14.39
CA ARG A 8 -3.07 29.39 -15.41
C ARG A 8 -1.72 30.03 -15.16
N GLY A 9 -0.67 29.36 -15.61
CA GLY A 9 0.70 29.83 -15.50
C GLY A 9 1.72 28.73 -15.81
N GLY A 10 1.94 28.47 -17.11
CA GLY A 10 2.95 27.53 -17.63
C GLY A 10 2.35 26.17 -18.01
N GLY A 11 2.30 25.88 -19.31
CA GLY A 11 1.68 24.67 -19.84
C GLY A 11 2.30 23.40 -19.25
N SER A 12 1.49 22.62 -18.52
CA SER A 12 1.81 21.24 -18.22
C SER A 12 1.29 20.39 -19.37
N ASP A 13 2.16 19.58 -19.98
CA ASP A 13 1.74 18.54 -20.90
C ASP A 13 0.82 17.54 -20.18
N VAL A 14 0.10 16.74 -20.95
CA VAL A 14 -0.87 15.78 -20.42
C VAL A 14 -0.64 14.41 -21.03
N ILE A 15 -0.47 13.41 -20.18
CA ILE A 15 -0.54 12.00 -20.58
C ILE A 15 -1.99 11.54 -20.47
N GLU A 16 -2.49 10.92 -21.54
CA GLU A 16 -3.87 10.44 -21.64
C GLU A 16 -3.92 8.92 -21.56
N ILE A 17 -4.77 8.40 -20.66
CA ILE A 17 -5.11 6.98 -20.59
C ILE A 17 -6.62 6.87 -20.74
N ASP A 18 -7.07 6.20 -21.80
CA ASP A 18 -8.49 6.12 -22.15
C ASP A 18 -9.08 4.72 -21.99
N ASN A 19 -10.25 4.68 -21.38
CA ASN A 19 -11.11 3.51 -21.31
C ASN A 19 -10.43 2.25 -20.72
N LEU A 20 -9.72 2.40 -19.60
CA LEU A 20 -9.30 1.25 -18.78
C LEU A 20 -10.55 0.53 -18.29
N ARG A 21 -10.75 -0.70 -18.76
CA ARG A 21 -11.88 -1.55 -18.37
C ARG A 21 -11.47 -2.45 -17.23
N CYS A 22 -12.17 -2.32 -16.10
CA CYS A 22 -11.94 -3.13 -14.91
C CYS A 22 -13.24 -3.85 -14.51
N ARG A 23 -13.12 -4.99 -13.82
CA ARG A 23 -14.26 -5.68 -13.20
C ARG A 23 -14.22 -5.59 -11.68
N THR A 24 -15.07 -4.72 -11.13
CA THR A 24 -15.16 -4.43 -9.69
C THR A 24 -16.55 -4.73 -9.15
N GLU A 25 -16.65 -5.07 -7.87
CA GLU A 25 -17.93 -4.99 -7.16
C GLU A 25 -18.21 -3.52 -6.87
N ILE A 26 -19.31 -2.98 -7.40
CA ILE A 26 -19.66 -1.58 -7.22
C ILE A 26 -21.16 -1.32 -7.17
N GLY A 27 -21.63 -0.64 -6.12
CA GLY A 27 -23.02 -0.22 -5.96
C GLY A 27 -23.61 -0.60 -4.60
N ILE A 28 -24.80 -0.06 -4.32
CA ILE A 28 -25.49 -0.22 -3.03
C ILE A 28 -26.71 -1.15 -3.12
N SER A 29 -27.13 -1.54 -4.33
CA SER A 29 -28.30 -2.40 -4.49
C SER A 29 -27.98 -3.85 -4.10
N GLN A 30 -28.92 -4.54 -3.45
CA GLN A 30 -28.78 -5.97 -3.14
C GLN A 30 -28.49 -6.84 -4.37
N HIS A 31 -28.90 -6.40 -5.56
CA HIS A 31 -28.62 -7.11 -6.82
C HIS A 31 -27.17 -6.95 -7.32
N GLU A 32 -26.47 -5.92 -6.84
CA GLU A 32 -25.09 -5.56 -7.22
C GLU A 32 -24.06 -6.17 -6.27
N ILE A 33 -24.42 -6.32 -4.99
CA ILE A 33 -23.56 -6.90 -3.96
C ILE A 33 -23.17 -8.34 -4.36
N GLY A 34 -21.88 -8.64 -4.24
CA GLY A 34 -21.27 -9.92 -4.60
C GLY A 34 -21.04 -10.14 -6.10
N LYS A 35 -21.34 -9.16 -6.98
CA LYS A 35 -21.15 -9.31 -8.43
C LYS A 35 -20.19 -8.28 -9.01
N LYS A 36 -19.15 -8.77 -9.68
CA LYS A 36 -18.22 -7.92 -10.45
C LYS A 36 -18.86 -7.40 -11.75
N GLN A 37 -18.90 -6.08 -11.86
CA GLN A 37 -19.44 -5.33 -12.99
C GLN A 37 -18.32 -4.58 -13.72
N GLU A 38 -18.52 -4.29 -14.99
CA GLU A 38 -17.59 -3.46 -15.76
C GLU A 38 -17.67 -2.01 -15.27
N VAL A 39 -16.51 -1.41 -15.02
CA VAL A 39 -16.32 0.04 -14.91
C VAL A 39 -15.28 0.46 -15.94
N VAL A 40 -15.45 1.66 -16.46
CA VAL A 40 -14.55 2.23 -17.48
C VAL A 40 -13.92 3.49 -16.90
N ILE A 41 -12.60 3.50 -16.79
CA ILE A 41 -11.82 4.57 -16.16
C ILE A 41 -10.96 5.25 -17.22
N SER A 42 -11.08 6.57 -17.34
CA SER A 42 -10.15 7.39 -18.12
C SER A 42 -9.40 8.35 -17.20
N ILE A 43 -8.12 8.55 -17.46
CA ILE A 43 -7.22 9.34 -16.63
C ILE A 43 -6.47 10.33 -17.52
N ARG A 44 -6.30 11.56 -17.02
CA ARG A 44 -5.41 12.57 -17.57
C ARG A 44 -4.41 12.96 -16.49
N LEU A 45 -3.13 12.82 -16.77
CA LEU A 45 -2.04 13.10 -15.84
C LEU A 45 -1.31 14.36 -16.30
N GLY A 46 -1.41 15.44 -15.55
CA GLY A 46 -0.67 16.67 -15.84
C GLY A 46 0.77 16.51 -15.41
N CYS A 47 1.72 16.53 -16.35
CA CYS A 47 3.15 16.37 -16.07
C CYS A 47 4.00 16.99 -17.19
N ASP A 48 5.26 17.30 -16.92
CA ASP A 48 6.21 17.75 -17.94
C ASP A 48 6.72 16.53 -18.73
N VAL A 49 6.38 16.43 -20.03
CA VAL A 49 6.90 15.36 -20.90
C VAL A 49 8.08 15.83 -21.75
N GLY A 50 8.46 17.10 -21.65
CA GLY A 50 9.56 17.70 -22.39
C GLY A 50 10.92 17.09 -22.07
N LYS A 51 11.13 16.58 -20.85
CA LYS A 51 12.35 15.84 -20.48
C LYS A 51 12.46 14.53 -21.27
N ALA A 52 11.44 13.69 -21.17
CA ALA A 52 11.37 12.42 -21.90
C ALA A 52 11.44 12.63 -23.43
N GLY A 53 10.77 13.66 -23.96
CA GLY A 53 10.82 13.99 -25.39
C GLY A 53 12.21 14.39 -25.90
N LYS A 54 13.12 14.86 -25.02
CA LYS A 54 14.52 15.16 -25.37
C LYS A 54 15.44 13.95 -25.20
N SER A 55 15.22 13.14 -24.17
CA SER A 55 16.11 12.03 -23.81
C SER A 55 15.77 10.72 -24.52
N ASP A 56 14.52 10.56 -24.97
CA ASP A 56 13.98 9.28 -25.46
C ASP A 56 14.11 8.15 -24.42
N ASP A 57 14.09 8.49 -23.13
CA ASP A 57 14.20 7.55 -22.00
C ASP A 57 12.88 7.48 -21.23
N VAL A 58 12.31 6.27 -21.14
CA VAL A 58 11.08 6.01 -20.39
C VAL A 58 11.18 6.37 -18.91
N ARG A 59 12.39 6.34 -18.32
CA ARG A 59 12.64 6.70 -16.92
C ARG A 59 12.45 8.19 -16.64
N ASP A 60 12.46 9.01 -17.68
CA ASP A 60 12.20 10.45 -17.61
C ASP A 60 10.71 10.80 -17.79
N SER A 61 9.85 9.80 -17.99
CA SER A 61 8.39 9.95 -18.09
C SER A 61 7.69 9.30 -16.90
N VAL A 62 6.46 9.73 -16.63
CA VAL A 62 5.53 8.94 -15.81
C VAL A 62 5.22 7.64 -16.55
N ASN A 63 5.40 6.49 -15.89
CA ASN A 63 5.11 5.19 -16.48
C ASN A 63 3.60 4.90 -16.45
N TYR A 64 2.89 5.31 -17.50
CA TYR A 64 1.45 5.09 -17.65
C TYR A 64 1.04 3.61 -17.71
N SER A 65 1.95 2.70 -18.08
CA SER A 65 1.70 1.25 -17.99
C SER A 65 1.57 0.83 -16.53
N ASP A 66 2.45 1.31 -15.66
CA ASP A 66 2.40 1.00 -14.23
C ASP A 66 1.17 1.64 -13.58
N VAL A 67 0.86 2.90 -13.91
CA VAL A 67 -0.38 3.57 -13.47
C VAL A 67 -1.60 2.72 -13.82
N SER A 68 -1.67 2.25 -15.07
CA SER A 68 -2.80 1.43 -15.54
C SER A 68 -2.91 0.12 -14.76
N LYS A 69 -1.79 -0.59 -14.55
CA LYS A 69 -1.76 -1.85 -13.79
C LYS A 69 -2.19 -1.64 -12.35
N ASP A 70 -1.67 -0.61 -11.68
CA ASP A 70 -1.98 -0.34 -10.27
C ASP A 70 -3.45 0.08 -10.09
N VAL A 71 -3.99 0.89 -11.00
CA VAL A 71 -5.41 1.27 -11.00
C VAL A 71 -6.32 0.06 -11.23
N ILE A 72 -5.99 -0.80 -12.20
CA ILE A 72 -6.75 -2.04 -12.46
C ILE A 72 -6.71 -2.94 -11.23
N ASN A 73 -5.52 -3.24 -10.70
CA ASN A 73 -5.35 -4.10 -9.54
C ASN A 73 -6.12 -3.58 -8.32
N TYR A 74 -6.04 -2.27 -8.05
CA TYR A 74 -6.76 -1.65 -6.95
C TYR A 74 -8.29 -1.74 -7.13
N ALA A 75 -8.78 -1.40 -8.33
CA ALA A 75 -10.21 -1.45 -8.64
C ALA A 75 -10.76 -2.88 -8.54
N GLU A 76 -10.03 -3.89 -9.03
CA GLU A 76 -10.53 -5.27 -9.06
C GLU A 76 -10.39 -6.04 -7.73
N SER A 77 -9.55 -5.56 -6.81
CA SER A 77 -9.31 -6.14 -5.49
C SER A 77 -10.08 -5.45 -4.34
N THR A 78 -10.86 -4.43 -4.68
CA THR A 78 -11.65 -3.62 -3.74
C THR A 78 -13.12 -3.62 -4.15
N SER A 79 -14.01 -3.46 -3.17
CA SER A 79 -15.45 -3.29 -3.40
C SER A 79 -15.84 -1.86 -3.05
N PHE A 80 -16.71 -1.25 -3.85
CA PHE A 80 -17.09 0.15 -3.71
C PHE A 80 -18.60 0.29 -3.59
N ASN A 81 -19.07 1.20 -2.75
CA ASN A 81 -20.49 1.57 -2.76
C ASN A 81 -20.80 2.57 -3.89
N LEU A 82 -19.83 3.44 -4.22
CA LEU A 82 -20.00 4.63 -5.04
C LEU A 82 -18.88 4.77 -6.09
N VAL A 83 -19.21 5.25 -7.29
CA VAL A 83 -18.22 5.55 -8.36
C VAL A 83 -17.35 6.75 -8.00
N GLU A 84 -17.86 7.65 -7.18
CA GLU A 84 -17.17 8.80 -6.60
C GLU A 84 -15.98 8.38 -5.76
N LYS A 85 -16.16 7.32 -4.95
CA LYS A 85 -15.11 6.77 -4.11
C LYS A 85 -14.00 6.16 -4.97
N LEU A 86 -14.37 5.34 -5.95
CA LEU A 86 -13.41 4.79 -6.92
C LEU A 86 -12.65 5.89 -7.67
N ALA A 87 -13.35 6.91 -8.19
CA ALA A 87 -12.72 8.03 -8.87
C ALA A 87 -11.72 8.77 -7.97
N THR A 88 -12.11 9.03 -6.72
CA THR A 88 -11.27 9.71 -5.73
C THR A 88 -10.04 8.87 -5.36
N ASP A 89 -10.19 7.57 -5.17
CA ASP A 89 -9.07 6.69 -4.83
C ASP A 89 -8.09 6.53 -6.01
N VAL A 90 -8.58 6.49 -7.25
CA VAL A 90 -7.72 6.55 -8.45
C VAL A 90 -6.95 7.87 -8.50
N ALA A 91 -7.60 8.99 -8.18
CA ALA A 91 -6.90 10.28 -8.12
C ALA A 91 -5.81 10.29 -7.04
N ARG A 92 -6.08 9.72 -5.85
CA ARG A 92 -5.09 9.53 -4.78
C ARG A 92 -3.91 8.69 -5.23
N ILE A 93 -4.14 7.58 -5.93
CA ILE A 93 -3.06 6.76 -6.50
C ILE A 93 -2.18 7.60 -7.44
N CYS A 94 -2.79 8.32 -8.38
CA CYS A 94 -2.03 9.13 -9.34
C CYS A 94 -1.20 10.22 -8.63
N ILE A 95 -1.82 11.01 -7.77
CA ILE A 95 -1.15 12.11 -7.07
C ILE A 95 -0.09 11.58 -6.08
N ALA A 96 -0.45 10.64 -5.20
CA ALA A 96 0.38 10.25 -4.07
C ALA A 96 1.46 9.22 -4.43
N LEU A 97 1.14 8.22 -5.27
CA LEU A 97 2.09 7.19 -5.67
C LEU A 97 2.95 7.65 -6.85
N TYR A 98 2.34 8.23 -7.87
CA TYR A 98 3.05 8.66 -9.09
C TYR A 98 3.53 10.11 -9.07
N LYS A 99 3.25 10.84 -7.98
CA LYS A 99 3.73 12.21 -7.74
C LYS A 99 3.38 13.18 -8.87
N VAL A 100 2.24 12.95 -9.55
CA VAL A 100 1.75 13.91 -10.55
C VAL A 100 1.12 15.11 -9.83
N PRO A 101 1.35 16.36 -10.27
CA PRO A 101 0.82 17.55 -9.63
C PRO A 101 -0.69 17.74 -9.85
N TRP A 102 -1.24 17.17 -10.92
CA TRP A 102 -2.65 17.28 -11.27
C TRP A 102 -3.14 16.02 -11.96
N VAL A 103 -4.40 15.66 -11.69
CA VAL A 103 -5.08 14.55 -12.35
C VAL A 103 -6.55 14.91 -12.64
N GLN A 104 -7.05 14.49 -13.79
CA GLN A 104 -8.48 14.37 -14.06
C GLN A 104 -8.83 12.89 -14.20
N VAL A 105 -9.83 12.44 -13.44
CA VAL A 105 -10.30 11.05 -13.47
C VAL A 105 -11.76 11.03 -13.86
N ARG A 106 -12.08 10.24 -14.89
CA ARG A 106 -13.44 9.91 -15.29
C ARG A 106 -13.73 8.46 -14.98
N VAL A 107 -14.81 8.19 -14.26
CA VAL A 107 -15.28 6.82 -14.01
C VAL A 107 -16.69 6.68 -14.55
N HIS A 108 -16.86 5.77 -15.49
CA HIS A 108 -18.14 5.37 -16.05
C HIS A 108 -18.55 4.00 -15.53
N LYS A 109 -19.83 3.85 -15.22
CA LYS A 109 -20.49 2.59 -14.90
C LYS A 109 -21.57 2.32 -15.95
N PRO A 110 -21.23 1.62 -17.04
CA PRO A 110 -22.19 1.28 -18.09
C PRO A 110 -23.39 0.52 -17.54
N LYS A 111 -24.56 0.72 -18.14
CA LYS A 111 -25.79 -0.03 -17.82
C LYS A 111 -26.33 0.13 -16.38
N ALA A 112 -25.76 1.02 -15.56
CA ALA A 112 -26.27 1.25 -14.21
C ALA A 112 -27.66 1.89 -14.19
N VAL A 113 -27.97 2.73 -15.18
CA VAL A 113 -29.29 3.36 -15.35
C VAL A 113 -29.94 2.88 -16.63
N ARG A 114 -31.19 2.41 -16.52
CA ARG A 114 -31.98 1.92 -17.68
C ARG A 114 -32.12 3.03 -18.73
N PHE A 115 -32.04 2.64 -20.00
CA PHE A 115 -32.14 3.54 -21.16
C PHE A 115 -31.03 4.59 -21.27
N SER A 116 -29.92 4.43 -20.53
CA SER A 116 -28.68 5.19 -20.73
C SER A 116 -27.57 4.26 -21.19
N ASP A 117 -26.65 4.76 -22.02
CA ASP A 117 -25.45 4.01 -22.39
C ASP A 117 -24.53 3.84 -21.17
N SER A 118 -24.37 4.93 -20.40
CA SER A 118 -23.55 4.95 -19.19
C SER A 118 -23.87 6.15 -18.32
N VAL A 119 -23.59 6.02 -17.03
CA VAL A 119 -23.49 7.13 -16.07
C VAL A 119 -22.10 7.15 -15.48
N GLY A 120 -21.65 8.30 -14.98
CA GLY A 120 -20.30 8.41 -14.46
C GLY A 120 -20.03 9.75 -13.80
N VAL A 121 -18.83 9.85 -13.25
CA VAL A 121 -18.33 11.06 -12.59
C VAL A 121 -17.02 11.49 -13.24
N LEU A 122 -16.79 12.80 -13.26
CA LEU A 122 -15.55 13.42 -13.68
C LEU A 122 -15.05 14.28 -12.53
N ILE A 123 -13.84 14.02 -12.05
CA ILE A 123 -13.22 14.80 -10.98
C ILE A 123 -11.85 15.31 -11.41
N GLU A 124 -11.44 16.41 -10.82
CA GLU A 124 -10.10 16.97 -10.95
C GLU A 124 -9.51 17.15 -9.56
N ARG A 125 -8.23 16.81 -9.39
CA ARG A 125 -7.51 16.91 -8.13
C ARG A 125 -6.08 17.37 -8.34
N THR A 126 -5.51 18.02 -7.34
CA THR A 126 -4.10 18.40 -7.27
C THR A 126 -3.44 17.74 -6.05
N SER A 127 -2.13 17.94 -5.91
CA SER A 127 -1.41 17.59 -4.68
C SER A 127 -1.91 18.31 -3.43
N GLU A 128 -2.70 19.38 -3.55
CA GLU A 128 -3.26 20.10 -2.40
C GLU A 128 -4.50 19.40 -1.82
N ASP A 129 -5.16 18.54 -2.60
CA ASP A 129 -6.36 17.83 -2.17
C ASP A 129 -6.06 16.62 -1.27
N PHE A 130 -4.80 16.16 -1.22
CA PHE A 130 -4.42 14.92 -0.55
C PHE A 130 -3.15 15.09 0.28
N SER A 131 -3.16 14.56 1.50
CA SER A 131 -1.98 14.47 2.38
C SER A 131 -1.42 13.05 2.46
N ASP A 132 -1.78 12.21 1.49
CA ASP A 132 -1.43 10.79 1.44
C ASP A 132 0.09 10.54 1.40
N SER A 133 0.51 9.63 2.27
CA SER A 133 1.85 9.04 2.27
C SER A 133 1.79 7.60 1.75
N VAL A 134 2.80 7.21 0.96
CA VAL A 134 3.02 5.82 0.57
C VAL A 134 3.74 5.13 1.72
N VAL A 135 3.17 4.07 2.26
CA VAL A 135 3.74 3.32 3.39
C VAL A 135 3.84 1.85 3.04
N TYR A 136 4.93 1.21 3.47
CA TYR A 136 5.12 -0.23 3.33
C TYR A 136 5.11 -0.87 4.70
N LEU A 137 4.26 -1.87 4.86
CA LEU A 137 4.09 -2.62 6.09
C LEU A 137 4.60 -4.04 5.91
N SER A 138 5.26 -4.58 6.94
CA SER A 138 5.50 -6.01 7.09
C SER A 138 4.43 -6.61 7.99
N LEU A 139 3.90 -7.77 7.62
CA LEU A 139 2.91 -8.53 8.36
C LEU A 139 3.44 -9.95 8.62
N GLY A 140 3.22 -10.48 9.83
CA GLY A 140 3.65 -11.83 10.19
C GLY A 140 2.65 -12.54 11.10
N SER A 141 2.47 -13.85 10.91
CA SER A 141 1.60 -14.68 11.75
C SER A 141 2.06 -16.14 11.79
N ASN A 142 1.96 -16.78 12.95
CA ASN A 142 2.15 -18.24 13.09
C ASN A 142 1.02 -18.93 13.88
N ILE A 143 -0.02 -18.18 14.28
CA ILE A 143 -1.28 -18.74 14.81
C ILE A 143 -2.36 -18.43 13.78
N GLU A 144 -2.98 -19.47 13.22
CA GLU A 144 -4.04 -19.37 12.19
C GLU A 144 -3.73 -18.34 11.07
N PRO A 145 -2.53 -18.40 10.43
CA PRO A 145 -2.03 -17.31 9.58
C PRO A 145 -2.95 -16.97 8.41
N ARG A 146 -3.63 -17.96 7.81
CA ARG A 146 -4.60 -17.72 6.73
C ARG A 146 -5.75 -16.82 7.16
N LYS A 147 -6.30 -17.05 8.35
CA LYS A 147 -7.39 -16.25 8.89
C LYS A 147 -6.86 -14.86 9.27
N ASN A 148 -5.85 -14.81 10.13
CA ASN A 148 -5.43 -13.56 10.75
C ASN A 148 -4.76 -12.59 9.77
N LEU A 149 -4.01 -13.05 8.77
CA LEU A 149 -3.47 -12.15 7.75
C LEU A 149 -4.56 -11.60 6.82
N ARG A 150 -5.56 -12.41 6.44
CA ARG A 150 -6.70 -11.92 5.66
C ARG A 150 -7.49 -10.87 6.44
N ASP A 151 -7.80 -11.15 7.69
CA ASP A 151 -8.54 -10.23 8.55
C ASP A 151 -7.75 -8.94 8.77
N ALA A 152 -6.43 -9.01 8.96
CA ALA A 152 -5.58 -7.82 9.10
C ALA A 152 -5.59 -6.94 7.84
N ILE A 153 -5.53 -7.53 6.64
CA ILE A 153 -5.68 -6.78 5.38
C ILE A 153 -7.08 -6.15 5.27
N ALA A 154 -8.13 -6.88 5.68
CA ALA A 154 -9.50 -6.36 5.69
C ALA A 154 -9.64 -5.16 6.64
N PHE A 155 -9.04 -5.23 7.84
CA PHE A 155 -9.00 -4.12 8.77
C PHE A 155 -8.21 -2.93 8.20
N LEU A 156 -7.03 -3.15 7.61
CA LEU A 156 -6.25 -2.07 6.98
C LEU A 156 -7.07 -1.29 5.95
N LYS A 157 -7.88 -1.98 5.13
CA LYS A 157 -8.75 -1.36 4.12
C LYS A 157 -9.81 -0.41 4.69
N THR A 158 -10.09 -0.46 6.00
CA THR A 158 -11.07 0.43 6.64
C THR A 158 -10.56 1.85 6.83
N LYS A 159 -9.24 2.05 6.99
CA LYS A 159 -8.63 3.37 7.22
C LYS A 159 -7.48 3.71 6.24
N ALA A 160 -7.13 2.81 5.32
CA ALA A 160 -6.07 3.03 4.32
C ALA A 160 -6.42 2.38 2.97
N LEU A 161 -5.81 2.90 1.90
CA LEU A 161 -5.89 2.29 0.57
C LEU A 161 -4.80 1.23 0.47
N VAL A 162 -5.16 -0.05 0.52
CA VAL A 162 -4.21 -1.15 0.28
C VAL A 162 -4.03 -1.32 -1.22
N LEU A 163 -2.86 -0.92 -1.74
CA LEU A 163 -2.56 -0.91 -3.18
C LEU A 163 -2.03 -2.26 -3.67
N LYS A 164 -1.10 -2.84 -2.91
CA LYS A 164 -0.45 -4.12 -3.22
C LYS A 164 -0.30 -4.93 -1.96
N VAL A 165 -0.42 -6.23 -2.10
CA VAL A 165 -0.02 -7.22 -1.09
C VAL A 165 0.92 -8.20 -1.76
N SER A 166 2.00 -8.57 -1.09
CA SER A 166 2.94 -9.57 -1.59
C SER A 166 2.30 -10.95 -1.54
N SER A 167 2.99 -11.94 -2.12
CA SER A 167 2.78 -13.34 -1.77
C SER A 167 2.99 -13.54 -0.27
N SER A 168 2.41 -14.59 0.31
CA SER A 168 2.60 -14.92 1.73
C SER A 168 3.61 -16.05 1.88
N PHE A 169 4.73 -15.76 2.52
CA PHE A 169 5.93 -16.62 2.52
C PHE A 169 6.05 -17.35 3.86
N LEU A 170 6.14 -18.68 3.83
CA LEU A 170 6.39 -19.49 5.01
C LEU A 170 7.89 -19.49 5.33
N THR A 171 8.25 -19.08 6.55
CA THR A 171 9.65 -18.92 6.97
C THR A 171 9.87 -19.48 8.37
N PRO A 172 11.05 -20.06 8.65
CA PRO A 172 11.39 -20.46 10.00
C PRO A 172 11.60 -19.23 10.90
N PRO A 173 11.22 -19.30 12.18
CA PRO A 173 11.41 -18.20 13.12
C PRO A 173 12.91 -17.95 13.37
N GLN A 174 13.34 -16.69 13.26
CA GLN A 174 14.76 -16.32 13.33
C GLN A 174 15.28 -16.08 14.75
N LEU A 175 14.42 -15.57 15.65
CA LEU A 175 14.83 -15.11 16.98
C LEU A 175 14.56 -16.14 18.09
N GLN A 176 13.59 -17.02 17.89
CA GLN A 176 13.24 -18.09 18.82
C GLN A 176 12.77 -19.30 18.02
N THR A 177 13.54 -20.38 18.05
CA THR A 177 13.37 -21.52 17.13
C THR A 177 12.34 -22.55 17.61
N ASN A 178 12.01 -22.57 18.90
CA ASN A 178 11.01 -23.50 19.46
C ASN A 178 9.58 -22.97 19.33
N GLN A 179 9.14 -22.73 18.10
CA GLN A 179 7.77 -22.30 17.77
C GLN A 179 7.42 -22.66 16.31
N PRO A 180 6.13 -22.61 15.92
CA PRO A 180 5.74 -22.84 14.53
C PRO A 180 6.34 -21.80 13.57
N ASP A 181 6.52 -22.23 12.32
CA ASP A 181 6.92 -21.36 11.20
C ASP A 181 5.97 -20.16 11.05
N ILE A 182 6.54 -19.05 10.60
CA ILE A 182 5.84 -17.77 10.44
C ILE A 182 5.53 -17.55 8.97
N VAL A 183 4.27 -17.25 8.66
CA VAL A 183 3.86 -16.71 7.37
C VAL A 183 4.06 -15.20 7.39
N ASN A 184 4.97 -14.71 6.56
CA ASN A 184 5.29 -13.29 6.41
C ASN A 184 4.82 -12.75 5.05
N MET A 185 4.37 -11.50 5.03
CA MET A 185 4.01 -10.79 3.80
C MET A 185 4.24 -9.29 3.97
N ALA A 186 4.10 -8.54 2.87
CA ALA A 186 4.14 -7.10 2.89
C ALA A 186 2.89 -6.49 2.25
N ALA A 187 2.55 -5.28 2.66
CA ALA A 187 1.51 -4.47 2.06
C ALA A 187 2.04 -3.07 1.72
N GLN A 188 1.69 -2.57 0.53
CA GLN A 188 1.86 -1.18 0.15
C GLN A 188 0.52 -0.47 0.35
N ILE A 189 0.51 0.63 1.11
CA ILE A 189 -0.69 1.40 1.40
C ILE A 189 -0.53 2.88 1.07
N LEU A 190 -1.64 3.56 0.82
CA LEU A 190 -1.76 5.02 0.96
C LEU A 190 -2.56 5.35 2.21
N THR A 191 -2.08 6.32 2.98
CA THR A 191 -2.77 6.82 4.15
C THR A 191 -2.48 8.30 4.42
N GLU A 192 -3.47 9.02 4.93
CA GLU A 192 -3.34 10.38 5.44
C GLU A 192 -2.95 10.40 6.94
N MET A 193 -2.87 9.23 7.57
CA MET A 193 -2.43 9.12 8.96
C MET A 193 -0.95 9.50 9.09
N THR A 194 -0.61 10.17 10.18
CA THR A 194 0.79 10.33 10.62
C THR A 194 1.38 8.97 11.05
N PRO A 195 2.72 8.82 11.12
CA PRO A 195 3.34 7.58 11.58
C PRO A 195 2.87 7.10 12.96
N THR A 196 2.66 8.03 13.90
CA THR A 196 2.11 7.71 15.23
C THR A 196 0.66 7.22 15.14
N GLN A 197 -0.21 7.90 14.38
CA GLN A 197 -1.59 7.47 14.17
C GLN A 197 -1.67 6.09 13.50
N LEU A 198 -0.85 5.84 12.48
CA LEU A 198 -0.78 4.55 11.82
C LEU A 198 -0.31 3.45 12.79
N LYS A 199 0.67 3.73 13.66
CA LYS A 199 1.10 2.73 14.63
C LYS A 199 0.03 2.45 15.68
N THR A 200 -0.72 3.46 16.14
CA THR A 200 -1.89 3.27 17.01
C THR A 200 -2.93 2.38 16.32
N PHE A 201 -3.25 2.67 15.06
CA PHE A 201 -4.20 1.86 14.31
C PHE A 201 -3.72 0.41 14.11
N ILE A 202 -2.44 0.20 13.83
CA ILE A 202 -1.84 -1.14 13.79
C ILE A 202 -2.04 -1.88 15.13
N SER A 203 -1.84 -1.20 16.25
CA SER A 203 -2.08 -1.80 17.57
C SER A 203 -3.55 -2.16 17.78
N GLU A 204 -4.50 -1.33 17.34
CA GLU A 204 -5.93 -1.66 17.34
C GLU A 204 -6.22 -2.95 16.55
N ILE A 205 -5.61 -3.13 15.37
CA ILE A 205 -5.76 -4.34 14.55
C ILE A 205 -5.21 -5.58 15.28
N GLU A 206 -4.03 -5.46 15.89
CA GLU A 206 -3.41 -6.55 16.63
C GLU A 206 -4.26 -6.98 17.82
N GLU A 207 -4.84 -6.04 18.55
CA GLU A 207 -5.75 -6.29 19.68
C GLU A 207 -7.04 -6.97 19.24
N GLU A 208 -7.68 -6.46 18.17
CA GLU A 208 -8.91 -7.04 17.60
C GLU A 208 -8.69 -8.47 17.10
N LEU A 209 -7.47 -8.77 16.62
CA LEU A 209 -7.04 -10.11 16.21
C LEU A 209 -6.42 -10.92 17.35
N LEU A 210 -6.72 -10.55 18.60
CA LEU A 210 -6.39 -11.31 19.81
C LEU A 210 -4.89 -11.56 19.99
N ARG A 211 -4.05 -10.61 19.60
CA ARG A 211 -2.60 -10.69 19.85
C ARG A 211 -2.35 -10.61 21.35
N VAL A 212 -1.79 -11.68 21.91
CA VAL A 212 -1.31 -11.70 23.29
C VAL A 212 0.17 -11.29 23.35
N ARG A 213 0.49 -10.30 24.20
CA ARG A 213 1.88 -9.89 24.47
C ARG A 213 2.35 -10.54 25.76
N ASP A 214 3.17 -11.59 25.65
CA ASP A 214 3.80 -12.22 26.82
C ASP A 214 5.06 -11.43 27.22
N PRO A 215 5.10 -10.77 28.39
CA PRO A 215 6.26 -10.01 28.84
C PRO A 215 7.50 -10.90 29.04
N ASN A 216 7.33 -12.20 29.28
CA ASN A 216 8.41 -13.16 29.43
C ASN A 216 8.84 -13.80 28.11
N ASN A 217 8.05 -13.63 27.04
CA ASN A 217 8.28 -14.25 25.74
C ASN A 217 7.94 -13.32 24.57
N LYS A 218 8.71 -12.23 24.43
CA LYS A 218 8.53 -11.21 23.38
C LYS A 218 8.51 -11.75 21.95
N HIS A 219 9.18 -12.88 21.69
CA HIS A 219 9.34 -13.45 20.36
C HIS A 219 8.48 -14.69 20.11
N GLY A 220 7.53 -14.98 21.01
CA GLY A 220 6.67 -16.14 20.92
C GLY A 220 5.64 -16.09 19.78
N PRO A 221 4.85 -17.18 19.66
CA PRO A 221 3.76 -17.26 18.68
C PRO A 221 2.75 -16.13 18.82
N ARG A 222 2.22 -15.67 17.68
CA ARG A 222 1.27 -14.56 17.60
C ARG A 222 0.25 -14.75 16.48
N THR A 223 -0.96 -14.27 16.73
CA THR A 223 -2.07 -14.22 15.77
C THR A 223 -1.74 -13.30 14.61
N VAL A 224 -1.21 -12.11 14.89
CA VAL A 224 -0.70 -11.19 13.87
C VAL A 224 0.30 -10.21 14.47
N ASP A 225 1.16 -9.65 13.63
CA ASP A 225 2.12 -8.61 13.94
C ASP A 225 2.30 -7.75 12.71
N LEU A 226 2.15 -6.44 12.87
CA LEU A 226 2.34 -5.48 11.80
C LEU A 226 3.36 -4.42 12.22
N ASP A 227 4.29 -4.11 11.32
CA ASP A 227 5.26 -3.05 11.53
C ASP A 227 5.41 -2.15 10.30
N ILE A 228 5.72 -0.88 10.57
CA ILE A 228 5.97 0.12 9.54
C ILE A 228 7.41 -0.06 9.07
N SER A 229 7.58 -0.66 7.90
CA SER A 229 8.90 -0.93 7.33
C SER A 229 9.51 0.30 6.67
N LEU A 230 8.73 1.01 5.84
CA LEU A 230 9.18 2.16 5.05
C LEU A 230 8.08 3.22 4.94
N TRP A 231 8.47 4.50 4.94
CA TRP A 231 7.58 5.65 4.70
C TRP A 231 7.99 6.33 3.39
N GLY A 232 7.61 5.74 2.27
CA GLY A 232 8.06 6.17 0.95
C GLY A 232 9.58 6.21 0.87
N SER A 233 10.13 7.40 0.57
CA SER A 233 11.57 7.66 0.53
C SER A 233 12.09 8.41 1.75
N GLU A 234 11.32 8.50 2.84
CA GLU A 234 11.65 9.32 4.00
C GLU A 234 12.42 8.55 5.08
N VAL A 235 13.22 9.31 5.84
CA VAL A 235 13.82 8.88 7.11
C VAL A 235 13.22 9.73 8.21
N LEU A 236 12.48 9.10 9.13
CA LEU A 236 11.77 9.80 10.19
C LEU A 236 11.84 9.06 11.52
N GLU A 237 11.60 9.80 12.61
CA GLU A 237 11.36 9.24 13.93
C GLU A 237 9.95 9.61 14.39
N TYR A 238 9.31 8.71 15.11
CA TYR A 238 7.99 8.96 15.67
C TYR A 238 7.88 8.37 17.08
N SER A 239 7.01 8.98 17.87
CA SER A 239 6.77 8.61 19.25
C SER A 239 5.59 7.66 19.33
N ILE A 240 5.70 6.64 20.17
CA ILE A 240 4.59 5.76 20.56
C ILE A 240 4.35 6.01 22.05
N ALA A 241 3.08 6.15 22.43
CA ALA A 241 2.70 6.16 23.83
C ALA A 241 3.23 4.87 24.48
N GLY A 242 4.02 5.01 25.54
CA GLY A 242 4.51 3.85 26.26
C GLY A 242 3.31 3.10 26.85
N THR A 243 3.12 1.85 26.46
CA THR A 243 2.49 0.88 27.37
C THR A 243 3.46 0.70 28.54
N GLU A 244 2.95 0.59 29.77
CA GLU A 244 3.68 0.70 31.06
C GLU A 244 4.90 -0.23 31.28
N GLU A 245 5.36 -0.97 30.27
CA GLU A 245 6.45 -1.92 30.38
C GLU A 245 7.74 -1.38 29.75
N GLY A 246 8.38 -0.47 30.48
CA GLY A 246 9.79 -0.17 30.32
C GLY A 246 10.62 -1.31 30.92
N THR A 247 11.46 -1.95 30.11
CA THR A 247 12.68 -2.61 30.59
C THR A 247 13.45 -1.63 31.50
N ASN A 248 14.18 -2.15 32.50
CA ASN A 248 14.93 -1.44 33.56
C ASN A 248 15.92 -0.32 33.13
N HIS A 249 15.93 0.15 31.87
CA HIS A 249 16.75 1.25 31.36
C HIS A 249 15.96 2.31 30.55
N SER A 250 14.62 2.31 30.62
CA SER A 250 13.78 3.38 30.04
C SER A 250 13.04 4.13 31.15
N PRO A 251 12.94 5.48 31.08
CA PRO A 251 12.30 6.25 32.13
C PRO A 251 10.81 5.90 32.25
N PRO A 252 10.28 5.78 33.47
CA PRO A 252 8.84 5.61 33.69
C PRO A 252 8.15 6.89 33.18
N ASN A 253 7.19 6.75 32.27
CA ASN A 253 6.50 7.82 31.52
C ASN A 253 7.24 8.44 30.31
N GLY A 254 8.17 7.73 29.66
CA GLY A 254 8.78 8.17 28.39
C GLY A 254 8.09 7.59 27.14
N ASN A 255 7.68 8.45 26.20
CA ASN A 255 7.31 8.01 24.85
C ASN A 255 8.48 7.25 24.21
N LYS A 256 8.23 6.03 23.71
CA LYS A 256 9.25 5.26 22.98
C LYS A 256 9.40 5.83 21.58
N LYS A 257 10.62 6.20 21.20
CA LYS A 257 10.92 6.59 19.82
C LYS A 257 11.14 5.36 18.95
N LYS A 258 10.43 5.28 17.82
CA LYS A 258 10.72 4.36 16.71
C LYS A 258 11.26 5.15 15.53
N LYS A 259 12.05 4.47 14.69
CA LYS A 259 12.60 5.03 13.45
C LYS A 259 12.00 4.31 12.25
N VAL A 260 11.86 5.04 11.15
CA VAL A 260 11.57 4.49 9.82
C VAL A 260 12.65 5.02 8.87
N PRO A 261 13.27 4.18 8.02
CA PRO A 261 12.99 2.75 7.79
C PRO A 261 13.26 1.85 8.99
N ASP A 262 12.52 0.75 9.08
CA ASP A 262 12.81 -0.33 10.03
C ASP A 262 14.17 -0.96 9.68
N PRO A 263 15.13 -1.06 10.63
CA PRO A 263 16.42 -1.69 10.37
C PRO A 263 16.31 -3.14 9.86
N ASP A 264 15.21 -3.83 10.14
CA ASP A 264 15.00 -5.22 9.77
C ASP A 264 14.86 -5.41 8.25
N VAL A 265 14.50 -4.36 7.51
CA VAL A 265 14.48 -4.34 6.03
C VAL A 265 15.84 -4.68 5.44
N LEU A 266 16.93 -4.31 6.12
CA LEU A 266 18.31 -4.55 5.67
C LEU A 266 18.94 -5.82 6.27
N ARG A 267 18.23 -6.53 7.16
CA ARG A 267 18.79 -7.63 7.95
C ARG A 267 18.16 -8.97 7.65
N PHE A 268 16.85 -8.99 7.40
CA PHE A 268 16.09 -10.22 7.39
C PHE A 268 15.41 -10.47 6.05
N ALA A 269 15.71 -11.62 5.45
CA ALA A 269 15.12 -12.04 4.17
C ALA A 269 13.59 -12.13 4.23
N HIS A 270 13.02 -12.56 5.37
CA HIS A 270 11.58 -12.65 5.55
C HIS A 270 10.87 -11.28 5.58
N VAL A 271 11.61 -10.18 5.69
CA VAL A 271 11.12 -8.80 5.55
C VAL A 271 11.44 -8.24 4.16
N ALA A 272 12.70 -8.40 3.72
CA ALA A 272 13.18 -7.86 2.45
C ALA A 272 12.52 -8.48 1.22
N VAL A 273 12.33 -9.80 1.18
CA VAL A 273 11.76 -10.52 0.03
C VAL A 273 10.31 -10.08 -0.26
N PRO A 274 9.38 -10.06 0.72
CA PRO A 274 8.02 -9.55 0.50
C PRO A 274 7.98 -8.10 0.01
N LEU A 275 8.78 -7.22 0.60
CA LEU A 275 8.85 -5.81 0.22
C LEU A 275 9.39 -5.64 -1.21
N ALA A 276 10.40 -6.42 -1.57
CA ALA A 276 11.00 -6.42 -2.91
C ALA A 276 10.08 -7.02 -3.98
N GLU A 277 9.14 -7.90 -3.64
CA GLU A 277 8.13 -8.40 -4.58
C GLU A 277 7.17 -7.29 -5.00
N ILE A 278 6.71 -6.45 -4.06
CA ILE A 278 5.71 -5.41 -4.35
C ILE A 278 6.32 -4.10 -4.85
N SER A 279 7.59 -3.83 -4.56
CA SER A 279 8.26 -2.58 -4.94
C SER A 279 9.77 -2.76 -5.21
N PRO A 280 10.16 -3.57 -6.22
CA PRO A 280 11.55 -3.97 -6.45
C PRO A 280 12.50 -2.80 -6.73
N HIS A 281 12.00 -1.72 -7.34
CA HIS A 281 12.79 -0.56 -7.76
C HIS A 281 12.85 0.55 -6.71
N LEU A 282 12.09 0.45 -5.61
CA LEU A 282 12.16 1.43 -4.54
C LEU A 282 13.56 1.41 -3.94
N LYS A 283 14.18 2.59 -3.85
CA LYS A 283 15.46 2.78 -3.18
C LYS A 283 15.24 2.92 -1.68
N HIS A 284 15.96 2.13 -0.90
CA HIS A 284 15.95 2.26 0.54
C HIS A 284 16.56 3.63 0.94
N PRO A 285 15.85 4.45 1.75
CA PRO A 285 16.23 5.83 2.02
C PRO A 285 17.64 6.05 2.59
N THR A 286 18.16 5.08 3.34
CA THR A 286 19.43 5.25 4.06
C THR A 286 20.67 4.81 3.30
N ASN A 287 20.57 3.87 2.34
CA ASN A 287 21.72 3.32 1.63
C ASN A 287 21.60 3.41 0.10
N GLY A 288 20.44 3.81 -0.43
CA GLY A 288 20.20 4.00 -1.86
C GLY A 288 20.05 2.71 -2.69
N SER A 289 20.28 1.54 -2.09
CA SER A 289 20.08 0.23 -2.72
C SER A 289 18.61 -0.02 -3.01
N THR A 290 18.29 -0.70 -4.11
CA THR A 290 16.90 -1.07 -4.40
C THR A 290 16.45 -2.20 -3.49
N LEU A 291 15.15 -2.31 -3.20
CA LEU A 291 14.63 -3.44 -2.43
C LEU A 291 14.96 -4.77 -3.09
N ALA A 292 14.95 -4.85 -4.43
CA ALA A 292 15.40 -6.03 -5.15
C ALA A 292 16.89 -6.34 -4.92
N SER A 293 17.80 -5.35 -4.91
CA SER A 293 19.21 -5.62 -4.61
C SER A 293 19.40 -6.07 -3.16
N ILE A 294 18.70 -5.43 -2.21
CA ILE A 294 18.74 -5.81 -0.79
C ILE A 294 18.27 -7.26 -0.60
N ALA A 295 17.17 -7.66 -1.24
CA ALA A 295 16.68 -9.03 -1.16
C ALA A 295 17.67 -10.04 -1.77
N ARG A 296 18.28 -9.72 -2.92
CA ARG A 296 19.33 -10.56 -3.54
C ARG A 296 20.55 -10.70 -2.63
N ASP A 297 21.02 -9.62 -2.04
CA ASP A 297 22.21 -9.61 -1.18
C ASP A 297 21.99 -10.43 0.10
N ILE A 298 20.83 -10.28 0.75
CA ILE A 298 20.52 -11.00 1.99
C ILE A 298 20.29 -12.49 1.71
N THR A 299 19.66 -12.85 0.59
CA THR A 299 19.35 -14.25 0.26
C THR A 299 20.49 -14.97 -0.44
N GLY A 300 21.43 -14.23 -1.04
CA GLY A 300 22.48 -14.76 -1.91
C GLY A 300 21.93 -15.34 -3.22
N ARG A 301 20.74 -14.93 -3.67
CA ARG A 301 20.03 -15.48 -4.84
C ARG A 301 19.56 -14.37 -5.76
N GLU A 302 19.78 -14.51 -7.06
CA GLU A 302 19.18 -13.63 -8.07
C GLU A 302 17.65 -13.77 -8.09
N ASP A 303 17.16 -15.01 -8.03
CA ASP A 303 15.74 -15.32 -7.94
C ASP A 303 15.26 -15.36 -6.48
N TYR A 304 15.32 -14.19 -5.83
CA TYR A 304 15.01 -14.04 -4.40
C TYR A 304 13.53 -14.32 -4.08
N ILE A 305 12.62 -14.23 -5.06
CA ILE A 305 11.18 -14.49 -4.86
C ILE A 305 10.95 -15.96 -4.50
N ASN A 306 11.73 -16.88 -5.07
CA ASN A 306 11.64 -18.32 -4.80
C ASN A 306 12.48 -18.76 -3.58
N THR A 307 12.85 -17.83 -2.69
CA THR A 307 13.60 -18.15 -1.46
C THR A 307 12.77 -18.97 -0.48
N PHE A 308 11.46 -18.69 -0.40
CA PHE A 308 10.57 -19.30 0.59
C PHE A 308 9.33 -19.91 -0.06
N PRO A 309 8.76 -20.99 0.51
CA PRO A 309 7.47 -21.53 0.08
C PRO A 309 6.35 -20.48 0.22
N ILE A 310 5.45 -20.44 -0.76
CA ILE A 310 4.27 -19.57 -0.73
C ILE A 310 3.07 -20.32 -0.13
N VAL A 311 2.36 -19.66 0.78
CA VAL A 311 1.07 -20.08 1.32
C VAL A 311 -0.04 -19.33 0.59
N ASP A 312 -1.05 -20.04 0.11
CA ASP A 312 -2.26 -19.40 -0.40
C ASP A 312 -3.16 -19.01 0.79
N LEU A 313 -3.43 -17.71 0.92
CA LEU A 313 -4.32 -17.18 1.95
C LEU A 313 -5.80 -17.23 1.53
N PHE A 314 -6.10 -17.24 0.23
CA PHE A 314 -7.45 -17.03 -0.30
C PHE A 314 -8.09 -18.30 -0.90
N ARG A 315 -7.42 -19.45 -0.77
CA ARG A 315 -7.99 -20.79 -0.99
C ARG A 315 -8.44 -21.46 0.31
#